data_AF-A0A2D6FCS0-F1
#
_entry.id   AF-A0A2D6FCS0-F1
#
_cell.length_a   1.000
_cell.length_b   1.000
_cell.length_c   1.000
_cell.angle_alpha   90.00
_cell.angle_beta   90.00
_cell.angle_gamma   90.00
#
_symmetry.space_group_name_H-M   'P 1'
#
loop_
_entity.id
_entity.type
_entity.pdbx_description
1 polymer ?
#
loop_
_entity_poly.entity_id
_entity_poly.type
_entity_poly.pdbx_seq_one_letter_code
_entity_poly.pdbx_strand_id
1 'polypeptide(L)' 'MALAGKQILEAFIDHIESDSRKRKQWLTRVREAGFDQALSEYREMTTPQEMPLQMRREAC' A
#
# COMPACT_ATOMS: atom_id res chain seq x y z
N MET A 1 -25.26 -1.88 -5.67
CA MET A 1 -24.21 -1.13 -6.41
C MET A 1 -22.87 -1.19 -5.65
N ALA A 2 -22.25 -2.37 -5.51
CA ALA A 2 -20.98 -2.51 -4.79
C ALA A 2 -19.73 -2.34 -5.69
N LEU A 3 -19.89 -2.62 -6.99
CA LEU A 3 -18.80 -2.58 -7.97
C LEU A 3 -18.32 -1.17 -8.32
N ALA A 4 -19.21 -0.17 -8.25
CA ALA A 4 -18.88 1.22 -8.55
C ALA A 4 -17.92 1.81 -7.49
N GLY A 5 -18.13 1.51 -6.21
CA GLY A 5 -17.27 1.98 -5.13
C GLY A 5 -15.84 1.46 -5.24
N LYS A 6 -15.67 0.19 -5.63
CA LYS A 6 -14.35 -0.42 -5.84
C LYS A 6 -13.59 0.28 -6.99
N GLN A 7 -14.23 0.45 -8.15
CA GLN A 7 -13.59 1.08 -9.31
C GLN A 7 -13.17 2.54 -9.05
N ILE A 8 -14.02 3.28 -8.32
CA ILE A 8 -13.70 4.66 -7.91
C ILE A 8 -12.48 4.68 -6.99
N LEU A 9 -12.39 3.74 -6.06
CA LEU A 9 -11.26 3.64 -5.13
C LEU A 9 -9.96 3.28 -5.86
N GLU A 10 -10.00 2.32 -6.78
CA GLU A 10 -8.84 1.93 -7.60
C GLU A 10 -8.34 3.12 -8.44
N ALA A 11 -9.24 3.81 -9.15
CA ALA A 11 -8.87 4.99 -9.94
C ALA A 11 -8.31 6.14 -9.09
N PHE A 12 -8.80 6.29 -7.86
CA PHE A 12 -8.28 7.29 -6.92
C PHE A 12 -6.88 6.95 -6.42
N ILE A 13 -6.62 5.66 -6.13
CA ILE A 13 -5.28 5.17 -5.76
C ILE A 13 -4.31 5.43 -6.91
N ASP A 14 -4.66 5.01 -8.14
CA ASP A 14 -3.84 5.24 -9.33
C ASP A 14 -3.51 6.73 -9.52
N HIS A 15 -4.51 7.61 -9.31
CA HIS A 15 -4.31 9.05 -9.41
C HIS A 15 -3.32 9.58 -8.38
N ILE A 16 -3.39 9.11 -7.12
CA ILE A 16 -2.46 9.50 -6.07
C ILE A 16 -1.05 8.97 -6.36
N GLU A 17 -0.96 7.71 -6.80
CA GLU A 17 0.33 7.04 -7.03
C GLU A 17 1.06 7.54 -8.28
N SER A 18 0.32 8.09 -9.25
CA SER A 18 0.90 8.71 -10.46
C SER A 18 1.80 9.92 -10.17
N ASP A 19 1.68 10.55 -9.00
CA ASP A 19 2.42 11.76 -8.64
C ASP A 19 2.98 11.68 -7.21
N SER A 20 4.31 11.69 -7.10
CA SER A 20 5.02 11.58 -5.83
C SER A 20 4.70 12.72 -4.84
N ARG A 21 4.36 13.93 -5.33
CA ARG A 21 3.93 15.05 -4.49
C ARG A 21 2.52 14.82 -3.95
N LYS A 22 1.59 14.35 -4.79
CA LYS A 22 0.23 14.02 -4.37
C LYS A 22 0.22 12.89 -3.36
N ARG A 23 1.02 11.84 -3.60
CA ARG A 23 1.23 10.75 -2.64
C ARG A 23 1.72 11.27 -1.29
N LYS A 24 2.72 12.14 -1.26
CA LYS A 24 3.23 12.71 -0.01
C LYS A 24 2.16 13.53 0.73
N GLN A 25 1.42 14.38 0.01
CA GLN A 25 0.36 15.20 0.61
C GLN A 25 -0.79 14.35 1.15
N TRP A 26 -1.19 13.30 0.43
CA TRP A 26 -2.21 12.36 0.87
C TRP A 26 -1.76 11.61 2.14
N LEU A 27 -0.54 11.07 2.16
CA LEU A 27 0.01 10.41 3.34
C LEU A 27 0.06 11.34 4.57
N THR A 28 0.43 12.61 4.39
CA THR A 28 0.39 13.59 5.49
C THR A 28 -1.02 13.75 6.05
N ARG A 29 -2.03 13.93 5.20
CA ARG A 29 -3.43 14.08 5.65
C ARG A 29 -3.97 12.84 6.34
N VAL A 30 -3.62 11.65 5.85
CA VAL A 30 -4.04 10.38 6.45
C VAL A 30 -3.47 10.25 7.88
N ARG A 31 -2.21 10.68 8.09
CA ARG A 31 -1.60 10.75 9.43
C ARG A 31 -2.26 11.79 10.32
N GLU A 32 -2.51 13.00 9.80
CA GLU A 32 -3.19 14.07 10.56
C GLU A 32 -4.61 13.67 10.99
N ALA A 33 -5.28 12.83 10.20
CA ALA A 33 -6.60 12.27 10.53
C ALA A 33 -6.54 11.05 11.48
N GLY A 34 -5.35 10.61 11.90
CA GLY A 34 -5.18 9.53 12.88
C GLY A 34 -5.32 8.11 12.31
N PHE A 35 -5.20 7.93 10.99
CA PHE A 35 -5.27 6.62 10.34
C PHE A 35 -3.91 5.88 10.31
N ASP A 36 -2.96 6.26 11.17
CA ASP A 36 -1.63 5.63 11.24
C ASP A 36 -1.68 4.11 11.42
N GLN A 37 -2.66 3.61 12.19
CA GLN A 37 -2.86 2.17 12.40
C GLN A 37 -3.21 1.45 11.09
N ALA A 38 -4.15 1.98 10.31
CA ALA A 38 -4.53 1.41 9.02
C ALA A 38 -3.39 1.46 8.00
N LEU A 39 -2.55 2.51 8.05
CA LEU A 39 -1.33 2.59 7.23
C LEU A 39 -0.29 1.55 7.62
N SER A 40 -0.14 1.25 8.91
CA SER A 40 0.76 0.18 9.38
C SER A 40 0.29 -1.18 8.87
N GLU A 41 -0.97 -1.50 9.08
CA GLU A 41 -1.56 -2.77 8.63
C GLU A 41 -1.47 -2.94 7.10
N TYR A 42 -1.73 -1.86 6.35
CA TYR A 42 -1.56 -1.87 4.89
C TYR A 42 -0.10 -2.15 4.48
N ARG A 43 0.88 -1.55 5.17
CA ARG A 43 2.30 -1.83 4.91
C ARG A 43 2.61 -3.29 5.20
N GLU A 44 2.14 -3.85 6.29
CA GLU A 44 2.40 -5.26 6.63
C GLU A 44 1.79 -6.22 5.59
N MET A 45 0.62 -5.89 5.02
CA MET A 45 0.00 -6.68 3.96
C MET A 45 0.67 -6.52 2.58
N THR A 46 1.26 -5.36 2.29
CA THR A 46 1.86 -5.05 0.98
C THR A 46 3.37 -5.21 0.95
N THR A 47 4.03 -5.30 2.10
CA THR A 47 5.43 -5.68 2.18
C THR A 47 5.50 -7.14 1.75
N PRO A 48 6.29 -7.47 0.71
CA PRO A 48 6.54 -8.87 0.38
C PRO A 48 7.06 -9.53 1.65
N GLN A 49 6.37 -10.57 2.13
CA GLN A 49 6.99 -11.46 3.12
C GLN A 49 8.30 -11.91 2.47
N GLU A 50 9.43 -11.46 2.99
CA GLU A 50 10.71 -11.98 2.55
C GLU A 50 10.62 -13.50 2.72
N MET A 51 10.64 -14.22 1.59
CA MET A 51 10.76 -15.67 1.63
C MET A 51 12.01 -15.97 2.47
N PRO A 52 11.90 -16.84 3.50
CA PRO A 52 13.05 -17.17 4.32
C PRO A 52 14.19 -17.64 3.42
N LEU A 53 15.37 -17.03 3.58
CA LEU A 53 16.60 -17.27 2.82
C LEU A 53 17.18 -18.71 2.98
N GLN A 54 16.39 -19.67 3.43
CA GLN A 54 16.83 -21.03 3.73
C GLN A 54 16.92 -21.98 2.51
N MET A 55 16.53 -21.57 1.30
CA MET A 55 16.65 -22.41 0.09
C MET A 55 17.68 -21.91 -0.94
N ARG A 56 18.78 -21.27 -0.53
CA ARG A 56 19.91 -20.93 -1.42
C ARG A 56 21.18 -21.76 -1.21
N ARG A 57 21.14 -22.78 -0.37
CA ARG A 57 22.19 -23.80 -0.25
C ARG A 57 21.55 -25.14 -0.54
N GLU A 58 21.60 -25.55 -1.80
CA GLU A 58 21.46 -26.92 -2.33
C GLU A 58 21.09 -26.82 -3.82
N ALA A 59 21.98 -26.22 -4.60
CA ALA A 59 22.15 -26.59 -6.00
C ALA A 59 23.64 -26.88 -6.15
N CYS A 60 23.94 -28.15 -6.41
CA CYS A 60 25.26 -28.71 -6.68
C CYS A 60 26.05 -27.93 -7.73
#